data_AF-A0A2M7X1M9-F1
#
_entry.id   AF-A0A2M7X1M9-F1
#
_cell.length_a   1.000
_cell.length_b   1.000
_cell.length_c   1.000
_cell.angle_alpha   90.00
_cell.angle_beta   90.00
_cell.angle_gamma   90.00
#
_symmetry.space_group_name_H-M   'P 1'
#
loop_
_entity.id
_entity.type
_entity.pdbx_description
1 polymer ?
#
loop_
_entity_poly.entity_id
_entity_poly.type
_entity_poly.pdbx_seq_one_letter_code
_entity_poly.pdbx_strand_id
1 'polypeptide(L)'
;MTHTKNISVLTQSKGFTLIELLVVIVIIGILAGLGISSFTGSLERARDAKRIADLDEMITAIKRIRLDTGAWAPEVGWCETSIGTWSPNPPCAGPHTAPPGTSWDATSALHSYVSGGYILTLPIDPINNGEYFYYYEPNNADDGGFMTAKLEATGTFYTVRW
;
A
#
# COMPACT_ATOMS: atom_id res chain seq x y z
N MET A 1 74.23 -4.01 38.80
CA MET A 1 73.29 -5.12 39.07
C MET A 1 71.88 -4.55 39.14
N THR A 2 71.17 -4.52 38.03
CA THR A 2 69.76 -4.10 37.94
C THR A 2 68.91 -5.35 37.72
N HIS A 3 68.07 -5.68 38.69
CA HIS A 3 67.23 -6.87 38.67
C HIS A 3 65.85 -6.48 38.12
N THR A 4 65.60 -6.77 36.84
CA THR A 4 64.31 -6.51 36.18
C THR A 4 63.30 -7.58 36.62
N LYS A 5 62.21 -7.16 37.28
CA LYS A 5 61.11 -8.05 37.68
C LYS A 5 60.07 -8.06 36.55
N ASN A 6 59.89 -9.20 35.89
CA ASN A 6 58.85 -9.38 34.87
C ASN A 6 57.49 -9.58 35.55
N ILE A 7 56.54 -8.67 35.32
CA ILE A 7 55.16 -8.78 35.78
C ILE A 7 54.33 -9.45 34.67
N SER A 8 53.96 -10.70 34.87
CA SER A 8 53.04 -11.43 33.99
C SER A 8 51.60 -11.08 34.35
N VAL A 9 50.92 -10.35 33.45
CA VAL A 9 49.48 -10.06 33.56
C VAL A 9 48.71 -11.35 33.26
N LEU A 10 48.04 -11.92 34.28
CA LEU A 10 47.16 -13.07 34.11
C LEU A 10 45.82 -12.60 33.53
N THR A 11 45.65 -12.70 32.21
CA THR A 11 44.36 -12.47 31.56
C THR A 11 43.41 -13.63 31.84
N GLN A 12 42.46 -13.44 32.75
CA GLN A 12 41.45 -14.43 33.08
C GLN A 12 40.37 -14.45 31.98
N SER A 13 40.49 -15.42 31.06
CA SER A 13 39.44 -15.71 30.08
C SER A 13 38.19 -16.19 30.80
N LYS A 14 37.15 -15.34 30.87
CA LYS A 14 35.82 -15.72 31.34
C LYS A 14 35.02 -16.23 30.15
N GLY A 15 34.87 -17.55 30.05
CA GLY A 15 33.93 -18.17 29.12
C GLY A 15 32.50 -18.12 29.66
N PHE A 16 31.52 -18.08 28.77
CA PHE A 16 30.11 -18.23 29.13
C PHE A 16 29.84 -19.65 29.63
N THR A 17 28.99 -19.77 30.64
CA THR A 17 28.49 -21.04 31.14
C THR A 17 27.37 -21.58 30.24
N LEU A 18 27.22 -22.91 30.18
CA LEU A 18 26.11 -23.54 29.46
C LEU A 18 24.74 -23.08 29.98
N ILE A 19 24.64 -22.81 31.28
CA ILE A 19 23.40 -22.35 31.89
C ILE A 19 23.07 -20.90 31.52
N GLU A 20 24.06 -20.02 31.36
CA GLU A 20 23.85 -18.66 30.87
C GLU A 20 23.30 -18.67 29.43
N LEU A 21 23.86 -19.51 28.56
CA LEU A 21 23.34 -19.65 27.20
C LEU A 21 21.92 -20.25 27.20
N LEU A 22 21.65 -21.23 28.07
CA LEU A 22 20.34 -21.88 28.18
C LEU A 22 19.25 -20.90 28.62
N VAL A 23 19.52 -20.05 29.61
CA VAL A 23 18.54 -19.06 30.06
C VAL A 23 18.25 -18.04 28.96
N VAL A 24 19.26 -17.61 28.19
CA VAL A 24 19.08 -16.64 27.10
C VAL A 24 18.15 -17.18 26.01
N ILE A 25 18.35 -18.42 25.55
CA ILE A 25 17.49 -19.00 24.51
C ILE A 25 16.05 -19.22 25.01
N VAL A 26 15.88 -19.52 26.30
CA VAL A 26 14.56 -19.65 26.91
C VAL A 26 13.84 -18.28 26.94
N ILE A 27 14.53 -17.22 27.34
CA ILE A 27 13.97 -15.86 27.33
C ILE A 27 13.62 -15.42 25.92
N ILE A 28 14.51 -15.65 24.94
CA ILE A 28 14.25 -15.34 23.52
C ILE A 28 13.04 -16.13 23.01
N GLY A 29 12.91 -17.41 23.37
CA GLY A 29 11.75 -18.24 22.99
C GLY A 29 10.43 -17.72 23.54
N ILE A 30 10.40 -17.25 24.80
CA ILE A 30 9.21 -16.66 25.42
C ILE A 30 8.86 -15.32 24.75
N LEU A 31 9.84 -14.44 24.56
CA LEU A 31 9.63 -13.12 23.96
C LEU A 31 9.19 -13.24 22.49
N ALA A 32 9.79 -14.16 21.73
CA ALA A 32 9.41 -14.44 20.35
C ALA A 32 7.95 -14.93 20.25
N GLY A 33 7.50 -15.75 21.21
CA GLY A 33 6.11 -16.22 21.26
C GLY A 33 5.09 -15.10 21.52
N LEU A 34 5.45 -14.10 22.32
CA LEU A 34 4.54 -13.00 22.69
C LEU A 34 4.52 -11.83 21.67
N GLY A 35 5.59 -11.66 20.88
CA GLY A 35 5.78 -10.46 20.05
C GLY A 35 4.96 -10.39 18.74
N ILE A 36 4.35 -11.49 18.28
CA ILE A 36 3.82 -11.57 16.91
C ILE A 36 2.42 -10.97 16.75
N SER A 37 1.58 -10.96 17.80
CA SER A 37 0.14 -10.74 17.64
C SER A 37 -0.32 -9.28 17.51
N SER A 38 0.51 -8.28 17.84
CA SER A 38 0.11 -6.87 17.87
C SER A 38 0.43 -6.06 16.60
N PHE A 39 1.20 -6.63 15.67
CA PHE A 39 1.72 -5.89 14.51
C PHE A 39 0.71 -5.78 13.34
N THR A 40 -0.20 -6.74 13.19
CA THR A 40 -1.09 -6.85 12.02
C THR A 40 -2.07 -5.68 11.91
N GLY A 41 -2.78 -5.34 13.00
CA GLY A 41 -3.76 -4.26 12.98
C GLY A 41 -3.17 -2.86 12.78
N SER A 42 -1.91 -2.64 13.16
CA SER A 42 -1.22 -1.37 12.88
C SER A 42 -0.86 -1.23 11.40
N LEU A 43 -0.48 -2.34 10.75
CA LEU A 43 -0.18 -2.35 9.32
C LEU A 43 -1.45 -2.12 8.49
N GLU A 44 -2.57 -2.73 8.86
CA GLU A 44 -3.87 -2.55 8.20
C GLU A 44 -4.27 -1.07 8.20
N ARG A 45 -4.21 -0.39 9.36
CA ARG A 45 -4.52 1.04 9.47
C ARG A 45 -3.57 1.93 8.66
N ALA A 46 -2.29 1.58 8.60
CA ALA A 46 -1.31 2.31 7.81
C ALA A 46 -1.60 2.19 6.31
N ARG A 47 -1.98 0.99 5.84
CA ARG A 47 -2.41 0.77 4.46
C ARG A 47 -3.71 1.51 4.17
N ASP A 48 -4.69 1.48 5.08
CA ASP A 48 -5.94 2.24 4.94
C ASP A 48 -5.71 3.76 4.85
N ALA A 49 -4.81 4.31 5.68
CA ALA A 49 -4.43 5.71 5.59
C ALA A 49 -3.81 6.06 4.23
N LYS A 50 -2.99 5.15 3.68
CA LYS A 50 -2.47 5.30 2.31
C LYS A 50 -3.57 5.24 1.26
N ARG A 51 -4.53 4.30 1.35
CA ARG A 51 -5.67 4.22 0.42
C ARG A 51 -6.45 5.53 0.37
N ILE A 52 -6.76 6.08 1.53
CA ILE A 52 -7.49 7.35 1.63
C ILE A 52 -6.70 8.49 0.97
N ALA A 53 -5.40 8.61 1.31
CA ALA A 53 -4.54 9.64 0.73
C ALA A 53 -4.40 9.52 -0.80
N ASP A 54 -4.25 8.30 -1.30
CA ASP A 54 -4.16 8.01 -2.73
C ASP A 54 -5.46 8.41 -3.47
N LEU A 55 -6.62 8.15 -2.87
CA LEU A 55 -7.93 8.56 -3.42
C LEU A 55 -8.10 10.08 -3.41
N ASP A 56 -7.67 10.76 -2.34
CA ASP A 56 -7.72 12.23 -2.25
C ASP A 56 -6.80 12.92 -3.28
N GLU A 57 -5.62 12.35 -3.53
CA GLU A 57 -4.70 12.82 -4.57
C GLU A 57 -5.34 12.71 -5.96
N MET A 58 -5.99 11.58 -6.24
CA MET A 58 -6.69 11.34 -7.50
C MET A 58 -7.84 12.33 -7.74
N ILE A 59 -8.72 12.56 -6.75
CA ILE A 59 -9.78 13.57 -6.88
C ILE A 59 -9.20 14.94 -7.16
N THR A 60 -8.09 15.28 -6.50
CA THR A 60 -7.42 16.57 -6.68
C THR A 60 -6.94 16.71 -8.12
N ALA A 61 -6.33 15.66 -8.70
CA ALA A 61 -5.93 15.64 -10.10
C ALA A 61 -7.14 15.76 -11.07
N ILE A 62 -8.22 15.01 -10.80
CA ILE A 62 -9.47 15.05 -11.58
C ILE A 62 -10.09 16.46 -11.55
N LYS A 63 -10.16 17.08 -10.38
CA LYS A 63 -10.67 18.45 -10.26
C LYS A 63 -9.79 19.45 -11.00
N ARG A 64 -8.46 19.28 -10.97
CA ARG A 64 -7.54 20.17 -11.71
C ARG A 64 -7.75 20.06 -13.22
N ILE A 65 -7.84 18.84 -13.78
CA ILE A 65 -8.09 18.71 -15.22
C ILE A 65 -9.45 19.31 -15.62
N ARG A 66 -10.46 19.23 -14.74
CA ARG A 66 -11.78 19.82 -14.97
C ARG A 66 -11.72 21.33 -15.02
N LEU A 67 -10.92 21.95 -14.15
CA LEU A 67 -10.71 23.40 -14.16
C LEU A 67 -10.01 23.85 -15.44
N ASP A 68 -9.06 23.07 -15.96
CA ASP A 68 -8.27 23.45 -17.12
C ASP A 68 -8.98 23.16 -18.46
N THR A 69 -9.72 22.06 -18.54
CA THR A 69 -10.32 21.57 -19.80
C THR A 69 -11.85 21.73 -19.88
N GLY A 70 -12.51 21.95 -18.75
CA GLY A 70 -13.97 21.93 -18.67
C GLY A 70 -14.59 20.54 -18.82
N ALA A 71 -13.79 19.46 -18.82
CA ALA A 71 -14.24 18.07 -18.87
C ALA A 71 -13.71 17.28 -17.64
N TRP A 72 -14.48 16.31 -17.13
CA TRP A 72 -14.09 15.55 -15.93
C TRP A 72 -13.03 14.48 -16.19
N ALA A 73 -12.93 14.02 -17.42
CA ALA A 73 -11.97 13.05 -17.90
C ALA A 73 -11.91 13.16 -19.43
N PRO A 74 -10.87 12.65 -20.10
CA PRO A 74 -11.02 12.26 -21.50
C PRO A 74 -12.12 11.20 -21.55
N GLU A 75 -13.18 11.47 -22.29
CA GLU A 75 -14.36 10.60 -22.45
C GLU A 75 -13.95 9.16 -22.76
N VAL A 76 -14.05 8.31 -21.76
CA VAL A 76 -14.21 6.88 -21.95
C VAL A 76 -15.21 6.42 -20.91
N GLY A 77 -16.39 6.01 -21.34
CA GLY A 77 -17.43 5.42 -20.49
C GLY A 77 -17.07 4.02 -19.97
N TRP A 78 -15.79 3.75 -19.73
CA TRP A 78 -15.28 2.48 -19.20
C TRP A 78 -14.87 2.72 -17.75
N CYS A 79 -15.34 1.88 -16.83
CA CYS A 79 -14.80 1.86 -15.48
C CYS A 79 -13.55 0.97 -15.42
N GLU A 80 -12.62 1.34 -14.56
CA GLU A 80 -11.24 0.85 -14.53
C GLU A 80 -10.78 0.49 -13.11
N THR A 81 -9.71 -0.28 -13.01
CA THR A 81 -9.17 -0.73 -11.71
C THR A 81 -7.65 -0.66 -11.65
N SER A 82 -7.09 -0.47 -10.45
CA SER A 82 -5.65 -0.50 -10.21
C SER A 82 -5.01 -1.86 -10.42
N ILE A 83 -5.81 -2.93 -10.56
CA ILE A 83 -5.33 -4.26 -10.95
C ILE A 83 -5.28 -4.45 -12.47
N GLY A 84 -5.59 -3.44 -13.29
CA GLY A 84 -5.42 -3.51 -14.74
C GLY A 84 -6.60 -4.11 -15.50
N THR A 85 -7.81 -4.05 -14.92
CA THR A 85 -9.04 -4.50 -15.57
C THR A 85 -9.92 -3.32 -15.97
N TRP A 86 -10.67 -3.49 -17.06
CA TRP A 86 -11.60 -2.53 -17.65
C TRP A 86 -12.93 -3.20 -17.97
N SER A 87 -14.06 -2.49 -17.86
CA SER A 87 -15.38 -3.02 -18.25
C SER A 87 -16.28 -1.98 -18.95
N PRO A 88 -17.08 -2.40 -19.96
CA PRO A 88 -18.02 -1.54 -20.69
C PRO A 88 -19.19 -0.92 -19.93
N ASN A 89 -19.65 -1.56 -18.86
CA ASN A 89 -20.94 -1.20 -18.27
C ASN A 89 -20.80 -0.92 -16.77
N PRO A 90 -21.34 0.23 -16.29
CA PRO A 90 -21.56 0.47 -14.87
C PRO A 90 -22.71 -0.37 -14.29
N PRO A 91 -22.62 -0.82 -13.02
CA PRO A 91 -21.36 -1.02 -12.31
C PRO A 91 -20.57 -2.09 -13.03
N CYS A 92 -19.24 -1.93 -13.15
CA CYS A 92 -18.34 -2.91 -13.76
C CYS A 92 -18.62 -4.33 -13.25
N ALA A 93 -19.42 -5.11 -13.98
CA ALA A 93 -19.93 -6.41 -13.56
C ALA A 93 -19.16 -7.58 -14.23
N GLY A 94 -17.97 -7.31 -14.76
CA GLY A 94 -17.11 -8.30 -15.41
C GLY A 94 -16.10 -8.93 -14.44
N PRO A 95 -15.67 -10.18 -14.68
CA PRO A 95 -14.59 -10.78 -13.90
C PRO A 95 -13.32 -9.94 -14.05
N HIS A 96 -12.80 -9.44 -12.94
CA HIS A 96 -11.54 -8.71 -12.90
C HIS A 96 -10.36 -9.70 -13.05
N THR A 97 -10.10 -10.16 -14.27
CA THR A 97 -8.95 -11.03 -14.57
C THR A 97 -7.87 -10.23 -15.27
N ALA A 98 -7.09 -9.51 -14.49
CA ALA A 98 -5.81 -9.01 -14.97
C ALA A 98 -4.69 -9.90 -14.40
N PRO A 99 -3.62 -10.14 -15.18
CA PRO A 99 -2.42 -10.75 -14.64
C PRO A 99 -1.96 -9.97 -13.40
N PRO A 100 -1.63 -10.63 -12.28
CA PRO A 100 -1.03 -9.94 -11.14
C PRO A 100 0.15 -9.07 -11.60
N GLY A 101 0.08 -7.76 -11.36
CA GLY A 101 1.15 -6.81 -11.71
C GLY A 101 0.88 -5.90 -12.91
N THR A 102 -0.20 -6.07 -13.68
CA THR A 102 -0.66 -5.02 -14.60
C THR A 102 -1.41 -3.98 -13.77
N SER A 103 -0.87 -2.78 -13.59
CA SER A 103 -1.48 -1.77 -12.74
C SER A 103 -2.08 -0.66 -13.58
N TRP A 104 -3.39 -0.48 -13.52
CA TRP A 104 -4.16 0.29 -14.51
C TRP A 104 -3.95 -0.24 -15.94
N ASP A 105 -5.01 -0.31 -16.75
CA ASP A 105 -4.84 -0.78 -18.13
C ASP A 105 -3.92 0.18 -18.91
N ALA A 106 -3.02 -0.31 -19.76
CA ALA A 106 -2.08 0.56 -20.49
C ALA A 106 -2.80 1.54 -21.46
N THR A 107 -4.03 1.24 -21.83
CA THR A 107 -4.91 2.08 -22.64
C THR A 107 -5.87 2.93 -21.80
N SER A 108 -5.76 2.85 -20.47
CA SER A 108 -6.55 3.65 -19.53
C SER A 108 -6.42 5.13 -19.82
N ALA A 109 -7.55 5.82 -19.86
CA ALA A 109 -7.56 7.28 -20.02
C ALA A 109 -7.01 8.02 -18.79
N LEU A 110 -6.89 7.35 -17.63
CA LEU A 110 -6.24 7.93 -16.45
C LEU A 110 -4.77 8.28 -16.73
N HIS A 111 -4.12 7.62 -17.70
CA HIS A 111 -2.75 8.00 -18.11
C HIS A 111 -2.67 9.44 -18.66
N SER A 112 -3.79 10.02 -19.11
CA SER A 112 -3.85 11.44 -19.48
C SER A 112 -3.63 12.38 -18.29
N TYR A 113 -3.98 11.97 -17.07
CA TYR A 113 -3.71 12.76 -15.86
C TYR A 113 -2.22 12.81 -15.57
N VAL A 114 -1.50 11.72 -15.84
CA VAL A 114 -0.05 11.64 -15.70
C VAL A 114 0.63 12.45 -16.79
N SER A 115 0.26 12.25 -18.06
CA SER A 115 0.88 12.96 -19.18
C SER A 115 0.55 14.45 -19.19
N GLY A 116 -0.62 14.83 -18.67
CA GLY A 116 -1.02 16.23 -18.44
C GLY A 116 -0.37 16.88 -17.21
N GLY A 117 0.37 16.14 -16.39
CA GLY A 117 1.05 16.68 -15.20
C GLY A 117 0.12 16.98 -14.03
N TYR A 118 -1.09 16.43 -14.01
CA TYR A 118 -2.06 16.60 -12.92
C TYR A 118 -1.76 15.71 -11.72
N ILE A 119 -1.12 14.57 -11.95
CA ILE A 119 -0.61 13.62 -10.96
C ILE A 119 0.73 13.05 -11.43
N LEU A 120 1.62 12.70 -10.51
CA LEU A 120 2.94 12.17 -10.86
C LEU A 120 2.88 10.74 -11.41
N THR A 121 2.08 9.88 -10.77
CA THR A 121 1.87 8.49 -11.15
C THR A 121 0.50 8.05 -10.67
N LEU A 122 -0.16 7.14 -11.38
CA LEU A 122 -1.41 6.58 -10.89
C LEU A 122 -1.13 5.73 -9.63
N PRO A 123 -1.85 5.97 -8.52
CA PRO A 123 -1.60 5.26 -7.29
C PRO A 123 -2.09 3.81 -7.40
N ILE A 124 -1.45 2.93 -6.64
CA ILE A 124 -1.74 1.49 -6.63
C ILE A 124 -1.98 1.09 -5.18
N ASP A 125 -3.02 0.28 -4.94
CA ASP A 125 -3.32 -0.24 -3.62
C ASP A 125 -2.08 -0.96 -3.02
N PRO A 126 -1.79 -0.83 -1.72
CA PRO A 126 -0.62 -1.47 -1.14
C PRO A 126 -0.57 -3.00 -1.27
N ILE A 127 -1.73 -3.65 -1.44
CA ILE A 127 -1.87 -5.09 -1.67
C ILE A 127 -2.14 -5.38 -3.15
N ASN A 128 -3.03 -4.59 -3.79
CA ASN A 128 -3.40 -4.67 -5.20
C ASN A 128 -3.68 -6.10 -5.72
N ASN A 129 -4.74 -6.71 -5.19
CA ASN A 129 -5.19 -8.05 -5.57
C ASN A 129 -6.70 -8.06 -5.88
N GLY A 130 -7.30 -9.24 -6.06
CA GLY A 130 -8.74 -9.36 -6.35
C GLY A 130 -9.70 -8.92 -5.24
N GLU A 131 -9.18 -8.53 -4.07
CA GLU A 131 -9.98 -8.03 -2.93
C GLU A 131 -9.68 -6.57 -2.58
N TYR A 132 -8.41 -6.17 -2.63
CA TYR A 132 -7.94 -4.82 -2.31
C TYR A 132 -7.36 -4.18 -3.57
N PHE A 133 -8.12 -3.26 -4.15
CA PHE A 133 -7.76 -2.51 -5.35
C PHE A 133 -8.52 -1.17 -5.37
N TYR A 134 -8.04 -0.24 -6.18
CA TYR A 134 -8.76 0.99 -6.48
C TYR A 134 -9.66 0.79 -7.68
N TYR A 135 -10.88 1.28 -7.56
CA TYR A 135 -11.88 1.29 -8.62
C TYR A 135 -12.14 2.72 -9.05
N TYR A 136 -12.23 2.95 -10.35
CA TYR A 136 -12.53 4.24 -10.96
C TYR A 136 -13.73 4.11 -11.89
N GLU A 137 -14.74 4.96 -11.70
CA GLU A 137 -15.90 5.08 -12.56
C GLU A 137 -16.02 6.53 -13.05
N PRO A 138 -15.81 6.79 -14.35
CA PRO A 138 -15.78 8.16 -14.89
C PRO A 138 -17.16 8.81 -14.96
N ASN A 139 -18.24 8.03 -15.11
CA ASN A 139 -19.58 8.55 -15.29
C ASN A 139 -20.67 7.50 -14.96
N ASN A 140 -21.52 7.80 -13.98
CA ASN A 140 -22.88 7.26 -13.93
C ASN A 140 -23.82 8.37 -14.34
N ALA A 141 -24.71 8.05 -15.29
CA ALA A 141 -25.51 8.95 -16.13
C ALA A 141 -26.15 10.20 -15.48
N ASP A 142 -26.19 10.34 -14.15
CA ASP A 142 -26.80 11.45 -13.41
C ASP A 142 -26.01 11.96 -12.17
N ASP A 143 -24.88 11.33 -11.77
CA ASP A 143 -24.26 11.53 -10.43
C ASP A 143 -22.77 11.93 -10.42
N GLY A 144 -22.18 12.17 -11.59
CA GLY A 144 -20.73 12.37 -11.70
C GLY A 144 -19.94 11.06 -11.56
N GLY A 145 -18.62 11.17 -11.50
CA GLY A 145 -17.73 10.00 -11.39
C GLY A 145 -17.37 9.70 -9.93
N PHE A 146 -16.87 8.51 -9.68
CA PHE A 146 -16.34 8.15 -8.35
C PHE A 146 -15.13 7.23 -8.40
N MET A 147 -14.37 7.25 -7.31
CA MET A 147 -13.37 6.24 -7.00
C MET A 147 -13.68 5.57 -5.68
N THR A 148 -13.37 4.29 -5.56
CA THR A 148 -13.55 3.56 -4.30
C THR A 148 -12.40 2.60 -4.00
N ALA A 149 -12.18 2.37 -2.71
CA ALA A 149 -11.22 1.41 -2.17
C ALA A 149 -11.83 0.70 -0.95
N LYS A 150 -11.59 -0.62 -0.82
CA LYS A 150 -11.98 -1.38 0.38
C LYS A 150 -10.96 -1.15 1.49
N LEU A 151 -11.42 -0.77 2.68
CA LEU A 151 -10.58 -0.61 3.87
C LEU A 151 -10.44 -1.95 4.60
N GLU A 152 -9.21 -2.28 5.03
CA GLU A 152 -8.90 -3.51 5.75
C GLU A 152 -9.49 -3.51 7.16
N ALA A 153 -9.35 -2.41 7.88
CA ALA A 153 -9.72 -2.35 9.29
C ALA A 153 -11.25 -2.47 9.52
N THR A 154 -12.06 -2.04 8.55
CA THR A 154 -13.53 -2.02 8.65
C THR A 154 -14.22 -2.97 7.68
N GLY A 155 -13.55 -3.40 6.62
CA GLY A 155 -14.18 -4.12 5.50
C GLY A 155 -15.14 -3.27 4.66
N THR A 156 -15.26 -1.97 4.95
CA THR A 156 -16.16 -1.05 4.25
C THR A 156 -15.45 -0.40 3.07
N PHE A 157 -16.24 0.08 2.11
CA PHE A 157 -15.73 0.86 0.99
C PHE A 157 -15.60 2.34 1.38
N TYR A 158 -14.44 2.92 1.11
CA TYR A 158 -14.22 4.36 1.13
C TYR A 158 -14.37 4.89 -0.29
N THR A 159 -15.32 5.80 -0.51
CA THR A 159 -15.69 6.30 -1.83
C THR A 159 -15.60 7.80 -1.89
N VAL A 160 -15.03 8.29 -2.99
CA VAL A 160 -14.86 9.70 -3.28
C VAL A 160 -15.50 10.04 -4.61
N ARG A 161 -16.13 11.22 -4.72
CA ARG A 161 -16.96 11.62 -5.86
C ARG A 161 -16.57 12.99 -6.40
N TRP A 162 -16.88 13.25 -7.66
CA TRP A 162 -16.70 14.54 -8.32
C TRP A 162 -17.84 14.89 -9.27
#